data_AF-A0A9E6VYJ1-F1
#
_entry.id   AF-A0A9E6VYJ1-F1
#
_cell.length_a   1.000
_cell.length_b   1.000
_cell.length_c   1.000
_cell.angle_alpha   90.00
_cell.angle_beta   90.00
_cell.angle_gamma   90.00
#
_symmetry.space_group_name_H-M   'P 1'
#
loop_
_entity.id
_entity.type
_entity.pdbx_description
1 polymer ?
#
loop_
_entity_poly.entity_id
_entity_poly.type
_entity_poly.pdbx_seq_one_letter_code
_entity_poly.pdbx_strand_id
1 'polypeptide(L)'
;MLRELGARNVSLPLSQKIWDINWGFVLLICATASIGFLMLYSAANGHLEPWALRQMIRFAAGLALMFVVALIDIRVWLNLAYPLYALGLVMLGAVEVMGVVGMGARRWVEIGPIQVQPSEIMKIALILALARYFHNIGLEDVRKIRWLIPPILMVLAPAALV
;
A
#
# COMPACT_ATOMS: atom_id res chain seq x y z
N MET A 1 -13.45 -21.18 24.29
CA MET A 1 -13.59 -19.70 24.35
C MET A 1 -13.62 -19.03 22.97
N LEU A 2 -14.08 -19.70 21.90
CA LEU A 2 -14.40 -19.09 20.59
C LEU A 2 -15.81 -19.49 20.11
N ARG A 3 -16.63 -20.07 21.01
CA ARG A 3 -18.03 -20.44 20.77
C ARG A 3 -19.04 -19.47 21.38
N GLU A 4 -18.60 -18.55 22.24
CA GLU A 4 -19.48 -17.59 22.91
C GLU A 4 -19.42 -16.18 22.32
N LEU A 5 -18.47 -15.93 21.42
CA LEU A 5 -18.51 -14.74 20.58
C LEU A 5 -19.33 -15.07 19.34
N GLY A 6 -20.64 -15.17 19.54
CA GLY A 6 -21.62 -14.78 18.54
C GLY A 6 -21.44 -13.29 18.22
N ALA A 7 -20.27 -12.94 17.69
CA ALA A 7 -19.95 -11.64 17.17
C ALA A 7 -20.91 -11.44 16.02
N ARG A 8 -22.02 -10.76 16.31
CA ARG A 8 -22.89 -10.20 15.31
C ARG A 8 -22.00 -9.65 14.20
N ASN A 9 -22.08 -10.24 13.02
CA ASN A 9 -21.62 -9.64 11.78
C ASN A 9 -22.56 -8.44 11.52
N VAL A 10 -22.51 -7.41 12.37
CA VAL A 10 -23.08 -6.11 12.01
C VAL A 10 -22.07 -5.53 11.04
N SER A 11 -22.20 -5.91 9.77
CA SER A 11 -21.59 -5.14 8.69
C SER A 11 -22.10 -3.71 8.85
N LEU A 12 -21.21 -2.82 9.28
CA LEU A 12 -21.56 -1.41 9.43
C LEU A 12 -22.11 -0.91 8.08
N PRO A 13 -23.21 -0.14 8.10
CA PRO A 13 -23.73 0.45 6.88
C PRO A 13 -22.66 1.35 6.25
N LEU A 14 -22.65 1.45 4.91
CA LEU A 14 -21.66 2.23 4.16
C LEU A 14 -21.54 3.67 4.66
N SER A 15 -22.67 4.27 5.06
CA SER A 15 -22.70 5.62 5.64
C SER A 15 -21.83 5.72 6.88
N GLN A 16 -21.92 4.76 7.80
CA GLN A 16 -21.16 4.76 9.04
C GLN A 16 -19.66 4.55 8.79
N LYS A 17 -19.31 3.67 7.86
CA LYS A 17 -17.90 3.49 7.44
C LYS A 17 -17.27 4.78 6.91
N ILE A 18 -18.05 5.60 6.19
CA ILE A 18 -17.59 6.90 5.66
C ILE A 18 -17.39 7.91 6.80
N TRP A 19 -18.26 7.90 7.81
CA TRP A 19 -18.13 8.75 9.00
C TRP A 19 -16.95 8.35 9.89
N ASP A 20 -16.60 7.06 9.93
CA ASP A 20 -15.46 6.54 10.69
C ASP A 20 -14.09 6.91 10.06
N ILE A 21 -14.07 7.42 8.82
CA ILE A 21 -12.85 7.92 8.20
C ILE A 21 -12.37 9.16 8.96
N ASN A 22 -11.08 9.22 9.27
CA ASN A 22 -10.47 10.40 9.87
C ASN A 22 -10.38 11.54 8.84
N TRP A 23 -11.43 12.35 8.77
CA TRP A 23 -11.52 13.50 7.85
C TRP A 23 -10.45 14.56 8.09
N GLY A 24 -9.94 14.68 9.33
CA GLY A 24 -8.82 15.56 9.63
C GLY A 24 -7.54 15.12 8.90
N PHE A 25 -7.25 13.82 8.89
CA PHE A 25 -6.11 13.27 8.17
C PHE A 25 -6.27 13.44 6.65
N VAL A 26 -7.47 13.20 6.11
CA VAL A 26 -7.76 13.43 4.68
C VAL A 26 -7.54 14.89 4.31
N LEU A 27 -8.00 15.84 5.14
CA LEU A 27 -7.80 17.26 4.90
C LEU A 27 -6.31 17.64 4.89
N LEU A 28 -5.51 17.09 5.82
CA LEU A 28 -4.06 17.32 5.87
C LEU A 28 -3.34 16.80 4.61
N ILE A 29 -3.75 15.63 4.10
CA ILE A 29 -3.23 15.09 2.84
C ILE A 29 -3.56 16.04 1.68
N CYS A 30 -4.82 16.47 1.58
CA CYS A 30 -5.26 17.40 0.53
C CYS A 30 -4.55 18.75 0.61
N ALA A 31 -4.33 19.28 1.82
CA ALA A 31 -3.60 20.52 2.03
C ALA A 31 -2.15 20.39 1.55
N THR A 32 -1.46 19.32 1.95
CA THR A 32 -0.08 19.04 1.54
C THR A 32 0.02 18.88 0.02
N ALA A 33 -0.92 18.15 -0.59
CA ALA A 33 -0.98 17.98 -2.05
C ALA A 33 -1.22 19.31 -2.79
N SER A 34 -2.09 20.18 -2.25
CA SER A 34 -2.38 21.50 -2.82
C SER A 34 -1.14 22.39 -2.87
N ILE A 35 -0.33 22.37 -1.80
CA ILE A 35 0.96 23.06 -1.78
C ILE A 35 1.88 22.50 -2.88
N GLY A 36 1.95 21.18 -3.04
CA GLY A 36 2.70 20.53 -4.12
C GLY A 36 2.23 20.95 -5.52
N PHE A 37 0.92 21.07 -5.75
CA PHE A 37 0.38 21.52 -7.04
C PHE A 37 0.77 22.97 -7.35
N LEU A 38 0.71 23.86 -6.35
CA LEU A 38 1.12 25.25 -6.50
C LEU A 38 2.62 25.36 -6.83
N MET A 39 3.46 24.53 -6.20
CA MET A 39 4.89 24.47 -6.50
C MET A 39 5.15 24.01 -7.94
N LEU A 40 4.44 22.99 -8.42
CA LEU A 40 4.56 22.51 -9.80
C LEU A 40 4.07 23.53 -10.83
N TYR A 41 2.99 24.25 -10.52
CA TYR A 41 2.48 25.34 -11.35
C TYR A 41 3.47 26.50 -11.43
N SER A 42 4.09 26.86 -10.29
CA SER A 42 5.14 27.88 -10.24
C SER A 42 6.37 27.47 -11.05
N ALA A 43 6.81 26.21 -10.92
CA ALA A 43 7.94 25.68 -11.70
C ALA A 43 7.68 25.69 -13.22
N ALA A 44 6.41 25.59 -13.64
CA ALA A 44 5.96 25.65 -15.03
C ALA A 44 5.71 27.07 -15.55
N ASN A 45 6.23 28.10 -14.88
CA ASN A 45 6.01 29.51 -15.24
C ASN A 45 4.51 29.85 -15.35
N GLY A 46 3.69 29.30 -14.45
CA GLY A 46 2.25 29.56 -14.44
C GLY A 46 1.43 28.74 -15.44
N HIS A 47 1.98 27.64 -15.97
CA HIS A 47 1.23 26.68 -16.78
C HIS A 47 0.87 25.45 -15.95
N LEU A 48 -0.35 24.92 -16.14
CA LEU A 48 -0.75 23.66 -15.51
C LEU A 48 0.00 22.47 -16.12
N GLU A 49 0.35 22.60 -17.39
CA GLU A 49 1.17 21.63 -18.09
C GLU A 49 2.64 22.04 -18.08
N PRO A 50 3.56 21.06 -18.03
CA PRO A 50 3.30 19.63 -18.18
C PRO A 50 3.26 18.86 -16.84
N TRP A 51 3.39 19.50 -15.69
CA TRP A 51 3.58 18.79 -14.41
C TRP A 51 2.37 18.81 -13.48
N ALA A 52 1.80 19.99 -13.19
CA ALA A 52 0.74 20.13 -12.20
C ALA A 52 -0.51 19.32 -12.57
N LEU A 53 -0.96 19.39 -13.84
CA LEU A 53 -2.14 18.65 -14.31
C LEU A 53 -1.95 17.13 -14.15
N ARG A 54 -0.82 16.59 -14.58
CA ARG A 54 -0.51 15.15 -14.45
C ARG A 54 -0.45 14.71 -12.99
N GLN A 55 0.09 15.56 -12.11
CA GLN A 55 0.14 15.28 -10.68
C GLN A 55 -1.25 15.34 -10.02
N MET A 56 -2.09 16.29 -10.41
CA MET A 56 -3.48 16.39 -9.92
C MET A 56 -4.31 15.17 -10.32
N ILE A 57 -4.17 14.67 -11.56
CA ILE A 57 -4.86 13.46 -12.01
C ILE A 57 -4.41 12.23 -11.21
N ARG A 58 -3.09 12.06 -11.00
CA ARG A 58 -2.54 10.96 -10.19
C ARG A 58 -2.99 11.04 -8.74
N PHE A 59 -3.03 12.24 -8.16
CA PHE A 59 -3.51 12.46 -6.80
C PHE A 59 -5.00 12.12 -6.68
N ALA A 60 -5.83 12.57 -7.63
CA ALA A 60 -7.26 12.25 -7.64
C ALA A 60 -7.50 10.73 -7.73
N ALA A 61 -6.75 10.04 -8.59
CA ALA A 61 -6.81 8.57 -8.70
C ALA A 61 -6.37 7.89 -7.39
N GLY A 62 -5.28 8.37 -6.76
CA GLY A 62 -4.81 7.86 -5.47
C GLY A 62 -5.79 8.10 -4.32
N LEU A 63 -6.44 9.27 -4.30
CA LEU A 63 -7.46 9.61 -3.31
C LEU A 63 -8.72 8.75 -3.46
N ALA A 64 -9.16 8.51 -4.71
CA ALA A 64 -10.25 7.56 -4.99
C ALA A 64 -9.88 6.14 -4.53
N LEU A 65 -8.66 5.68 -4.82
CA LEU A 65 -8.17 4.37 -4.37
C LEU A 65 -8.14 4.27 -2.85
N MET A 66 -7.70 5.32 -2.15
CA MET A 66 -7.71 5.37 -0.69
C MET A 66 -9.12 5.16 -0.12
N PHE A 67 -10.14 5.82 -0.67
CA PHE A 67 -11.53 5.61 -0.23
C PHE A 67 -12.01 4.18 -0.49
N VAL A 68 -11.70 3.60 -1.66
CA VAL A 68 -12.04 2.20 -1.95
C VAL A 68 -11.40 1.27 -0.92
N VAL A 69 -10.11 1.45 -0.63
CA VAL A 69 -9.38 0.65 0.35
C VAL A 69 -9.96 0.80 1.76
N ALA A 70 -10.30 2.02 2.17
CA ALA A 70 -10.85 2.33 3.49
C ALA A 70 -12.24 1.70 3.74
N LEU A 71 -13.04 1.49 2.69
CA LEU A 71 -14.37 0.89 2.81
C LEU A 71 -14.34 -0.65 2.93
N ILE A 72 -13.23 -1.28 2.54
CA ILE A 72 -13.02 -2.73 2.60
C ILE A 72 -12.63 -3.15 4.01
N ASP A 73 -13.25 -4.22 4.52
CA ASP A 73 -12.96 -4.75 5.86
C ASP A 73 -11.51 -5.24 5.97
N ILE A 74 -10.85 -4.89 7.08
CA ILE A 74 -9.48 -5.30 7.39
C ILE A 74 -9.26 -6.82 7.33
N ARG A 75 -10.29 -7.63 7.60
CA ARG A 75 -10.24 -9.10 7.50
C ARG A 75 -9.97 -9.57 6.08
N VAL A 76 -10.50 -8.87 5.07
CA VAL A 76 -10.24 -9.17 3.65
C VAL A 76 -8.76 -8.96 3.35
N TRP A 77 -8.22 -7.81 3.76
CA TRP A 77 -6.81 -7.47 3.60
C TRP A 77 -5.88 -8.45 4.31
N LEU A 78 -6.23 -8.88 5.53
CA LEU A 78 -5.47 -9.87 6.29
C LEU A 78 -5.50 -11.27 5.65
N ASN A 79 -6.60 -11.64 5.00
CA ASN A 79 -6.68 -12.92 4.28
C ASN A 79 -5.89 -12.88 2.96
N LEU A 80 -5.82 -11.72 2.31
CA LEU A 80 -5.04 -11.49 1.10
C LEU A 80 -3.55 -11.21 1.36
N ALA A 81 -3.14 -11.05 2.62
CA ALA A 81 -1.79 -10.64 2.99
C ALA A 81 -0.68 -11.52 2.38
N TYR A 82 -0.74 -12.85 2.55
CA TYR A 82 0.26 -13.76 1.99
C TYR A 82 0.18 -13.89 0.47
N PRO A 83 -1.01 -14.00 -0.18
CA PRO A 83 -1.12 -13.91 -1.63
C PRO A 83 -0.51 -12.63 -2.22
N LEU A 84 -0.79 -11.46 -1.63
CA LEU A 84 -0.23 -10.18 -2.06
C LEU A 84 1.29 -10.13 -1.88
N TYR A 85 1.80 -10.71 -0.80
CA TYR A 85 3.25 -10.81 -0.56
C TYR A 85 3.94 -11.69 -1.60
N ALA A 86 3.37 -12.86 -1.90
CA ALA A 86 3.90 -13.75 -2.93
C ALA A 86 3.85 -13.10 -4.32
N LEU A 87 2.74 -12.42 -4.65
CA LEU A 87 2.61 -11.65 -5.89
C LEU A 87 3.69 -10.55 -5.97
N GLY A 88 3.90 -9.81 -4.88
CA GLY A 88 4.93 -8.76 -4.81
C GLY A 88 6.35 -9.30 -5.06
N LEU A 89 6.69 -10.45 -4.47
CA LEU A 89 7.98 -11.11 -4.73
C LEU A 89 8.13 -11.54 -6.19
N VAL A 90 7.08 -12.11 -6.78
CA VAL A 90 7.07 -12.47 -8.21
C VAL A 90 7.27 -11.23 -9.08
N MET A 91 6.60 -10.13 -8.76
CA MET A 91 6.75 -8.87 -9.51
C MET A 91 8.16 -8.28 -9.37
N LEU A 92 8.78 -8.34 -8.18
CA LEU A 92 10.17 -7.92 -7.97
C LEU A 92 11.14 -8.77 -8.80
N GLY A 93 11.00 -10.10 -8.74
CA GLY A 93 11.81 -11.00 -9.56
C GLY A 93 11.60 -10.78 -11.06
N ALA A 94 10.38 -10.47 -11.49
CA ALA A 94 10.07 -10.18 -12.89
C ALA A 94 10.73 -8.87 -13.39
N VAL A 95 10.89 -7.86 -12.54
CA VAL A 95 11.56 -6.59 -12.89
C VAL A 95 13.03 -6.81 -13.20
N GLU A 96 13.73 -7.68 -12.47
CA GLU A 96 15.14 -8.01 -12.75
C GLU A 96 15.31 -8.55 -14.17
N VAL A 97 14.38 -9.40 -14.62
CA VAL A 97 14.45 -10.06 -15.93
C VAL A 97 13.90 -9.18 -17.05
N MET A 98 12.77 -8.50 -16.83
CA MET A 98 11.96 -7.82 -17.87
C MET A 98 11.82 -6.30 -17.68
N GLY A 99 12.40 -5.71 -16.64
CA GLY A 99 12.20 -4.29 -16.32
C GLY A 99 12.88 -3.35 -17.31
N VAL A 100 12.28 -2.16 -17.47
CA VAL A 100 12.83 -1.09 -18.32
C VAL A 100 13.90 -0.33 -17.52
N VAL A 101 15.06 -0.09 -18.15
CA VAL A 101 16.18 0.64 -17.53
C VAL A 101 15.79 2.11 -17.38
N GLY A 102 15.60 2.56 -16.14
CA GLY A 102 15.50 3.97 -15.78
C GLY A 102 16.73 4.38 -14.99
N MET A 103 17.48 5.39 -15.43
CA MET A 103 18.67 5.90 -14.74
C MET A 103 19.74 4.82 -14.44
N GLY A 104 19.89 3.83 -15.33
CA GLY A 104 20.88 2.75 -15.20
C GLY A 104 20.43 1.53 -14.37
N ALA A 105 19.21 1.51 -13.84
CA ALA A 105 18.63 0.37 -13.14
C ALA A 105 17.23 0.03 -13.67
N ARG A 106 16.91 -1.26 -13.81
CA ARG A 106 15.57 -1.72 -14.21
C ARG A 106 14.64 -1.59 -13.01
N ARG A 107 13.78 -0.57 -12.95
CA ARG A 107 12.95 -0.28 -11.75
C ARG A 107 11.45 -0.19 -12.02
N TRP A 108 11.08 0.09 -13.27
CA TRP A 108 9.70 0.31 -13.66
C TRP A 108 9.26 -0.78 -14.62
N VAL A 109 8.04 -1.27 -14.40
CA VAL A 109 7.33 -2.12 -15.35
C VAL A 109 6.32 -1.24 -16.06
N GLU A 110 6.46 -1.13 -17.38
CA GLU A 110 5.51 -0.41 -18.21
C GLU A 110 4.35 -1.33 -18.56
N ILE A 111 3.17 -1.04 -18.04
CA ILE A 111 1.92 -1.75 -18.35
C ILE A 111 1.04 -0.77 -19.11
N GLY A 112 1.24 -0.71 -20.43
CA GLY A 112 0.57 0.27 -21.30
C GLY A 112 0.95 1.71 -20.93
N PRO A 113 -0.02 2.62 -20.65
CA PRO A 113 0.27 4.02 -20.31
C PRO A 113 0.70 4.21 -18.85
N ILE A 114 0.71 3.15 -18.03
CA ILE A 114 1.00 3.21 -16.60
C ILE A 114 2.36 2.59 -16.34
N GLN A 115 3.19 3.33 -15.63
CA GLN A 115 4.44 2.82 -15.08
C GLN A 115 4.17 2.39 -13.64
N VAL A 116 4.35 1.10 -13.35
CA VAL A 116 4.19 0.54 -12.01
C VAL A 116 5.57 0.22 -11.46
N GLN A 117 5.81 0.61 -10.21
CA GLN A 117 7.03 0.27 -9.48
C GLN A 117 6.71 -0.89 -8.51
N PRO A 118 7.20 -2.12 -8.76
CA PRO A 118 6.81 -3.27 -7.93
C PRO A 118 7.23 -3.18 -6.47
N SER A 119 8.31 -2.44 -6.16
CA SER A 119 8.72 -2.19 -4.77
C SER A 119 7.68 -1.41 -3.95
N GLU A 120 6.85 -0.57 -4.58
CA GLU A 120 5.76 0.13 -3.89
C GLU A 120 4.67 -0.85 -3.44
N ILE A 121 4.30 -1.78 -4.33
CA ILE A 121 3.32 -2.84 -4.01
C ILE A 121 3.89 -3.77 -2.93
N MET A 122 5.16 -4.14 -3.06
CA MET A 122 5.84 -5.03 -2.11
C MET A 122 5.86 -4.46 -0.69
N LYS A 123 6.08 -3.14 -0.51
CA LYS A 123 6.07 -2.50 0.82
C LYS A 123 4.73 -2.70 1.54
N ILE A 124 3.63 -2.47 0.84
CA ILE A 124 2.28 -2.65 1.40
C ILE A 124 2.03 -4.12 1.71
N ALA A 125 2.37 -5.01 0.78
CA ALA A 125 2.20 -6.46 0.95
C ALA A 125 3.02 -7.03 2.12
N LEU A 126 4.26 -6.57 2.30
CA LEU A 126 5.12 -6.93 3.44
C LEU A 126 4.50 -6.50 4.76
N ILE A 127 4.02 -5.26 4.87
CA ILE A 127 3.36 -4.77 6.09
C ILE A 127 2.14 -5.64 6.43
N LEU A 128 1.30 -5.95 5.45
CA LEU A 128 0.12 -6.81 5.65
C LEU A 128 0.52 -8.23 6.08
N ALA A 129 1.54 -8.80 5.46
CA ALA A 129 1.99 -10.16 5.74
C ALA A 129 2.62 -10.26 7.15
N LEU A 130 3.40 -9.26 7.55
CA LEU A 130 3.91 -9.16 8.92
C LEU A 130 2.77 -8.96 9.92
N ALA A 131 1.82 -8.06 9.64
CA ALA A 131 0.66 -7.85 10.49
C ALA A 131 -0.14 -9.15 10.69
N ARG A 132 -0.36 -9.91 9.60
CA ARG A 132 -1.03 -11.21 9.66
C ARG A 132 -0.25 -12.25 10.46
N TYR A 133 1.07 -12.29 10.30
CA TYR A 133 1.93 -13.18 11.08
C TYR A 133 1.85 -12.87 12.57
N PHE A 134 2.05 -11.61 12.96
CA PHE A 134 2.01 -11.17 14.35
C PHE A 134 0.62 -11.29 14.98
N HIS A 135 -0.45 -11.16 14.19
CA HIS A 135 -1.81 -11.37 14.67
C HIS A 135 -2.10 -12.83 15.06
N ASN A 136 -1.40 -13.80 14.45
CA ASN A 136 -1.66 -15.23 14.66
C ASN A 136 -0.78 -15.87 15.74
N ILE A 137 0.27 -15.18 16.21
CA ILE A 137 1.15 -15.71 17.27
C ILE A 137 0.75 -15.15 18.63
N GLY A 138 0.85 -15.97 19.67
CA GLY A 138 0.59 -15.55 21.05
C GLY A 138 1.64 -14.54 21.52
N LEU A 139 1.23 -13.60 22.39
CA LEU A 139 2.14 -12.57 22.95
C LEU A 139 3.37 -13.16 23.64
N GLU A 140 3.23 -14.33 24.26
CA GLU A 140 4.33 -15.05 24.91
C GLU A 140 5.31 -15.67 23.91
N ASP A 141 4.85 -16.00 22.71
CA ASP A 141 5.66 -16.56 21.65
C ASP A 141 6.47 -15.49 20.91
N VAL A 142 5.96 -14.25 20.79
CA VAL A 142 6.66 -13.11 20.19
C VAL A 142 8.03 -12.87 20.85
N ARG A 143 8.17 -13.16 22.15
CA ARG A 143 9.41 -12.96 22.91
C ARG A 143 10.48 -14.01 22.62
N LYS A 144 10.13 -15.14 22.00
CA LYS A 144 11.09 -16.22 21.71
C LYS A 144 11.75 -15.97 20.36
N ILE A 145 13.07 -15.96 20.32
CA ILE A 145 13.87 -15.68 19.12
C ILE A 145 13.47 -16.53 17.90
N ARG A 146 13.05 -17.79 18.12
CA ARG A 146 12.60 -18.70 17.06
C ARG A 146 11.43 -18.16 16.25
N TRP A 147 10.51 -17.42 16.88
CA TRP A 147 9.33 -16.83 16.23
C TRP A 147 9.63 -15.50 15.56
N LEU A 148 10.86 -14.97 15.72
CA LEU A 148 11.34 -13.81 14.97
C LEU A 148 12.05 -14.20 13.66
N ILE A 149 12.39 -15.49 13.47
CA ILE A 149 13.04 -15.95 12.24
C ILE A 149 12.14 -15.73 11.01
N PRO A 150 10.85 -16.15 10.99
CA PRO A 150 9.99 -15.93 9.83
C PRO A 150 9.83 -14.45 9.42
N PRO A 151 9.54 -13.49 10.31
CA PRO A 151 9.40 -12.09 9.91
C PRO A 151 10.72 -11.49 9.43
N ILE A 152 11.87 -11.90 9.98
CA ILE A 152 13.19 -11.48 9.46
C ILE A 152 13.36 -11.97 8.02
N LEU A 153 13.07 -13.24 7.73
CA LEU A 153 13.14 -13.78 6.37
C LEU A 153 12.18 -13.06 5.42
N MET A 154 10.98 -12.72 5.89
CA MET A 154 9.99 -11.99 5.10
C MET A 154 10.46 -10.58 4.72
N VAL A 155 11.29 -9.94 5.55
CA VAL A 155 11.90 -8.64 5.26
C VAL A 155 13.12 -8.78 4.35
N LEU A 156 13.97 -9.77 4.61
CA LEU A 156 15.20 -9.97 3.84
C LEU A 156 14.93 -10.38 2.38
N ALA A 157 13.90 -11.19 2.13
CA ALA A 157 13.56 -11.66 0.79
C ALA A 157 13.32 -10.52 -0.23
N PRO A 158 12.42 -9.54 0.01
CA PRO A 158 12.25 -8.42 -0.89
C PRO A 158 13.44 -7.45 -0.85
N ALA A 159 14.14 -7.30 0.29
CA ALA A 159 15.30 -6.41 0.37
C ALA A 159 16.47 -6.89 -0.50
N ALA A 160 16.59 -8.19 -0.76
CA ALA A 160 17.58 -8.74 -1.67
C ALA A 160 17.23 -8.55 -3.16
N LEU A 161 15.99 -8.18 -3.47
CA LEU A 161 15.44 -8.06 -4.83
C LEU A 161 15.19 -6.60 -5.25
N VAL A 162 15.65 -5.62 -4.47
CA VAL A 162 15.46 -4.17 -4.68
C VAL A 162 16.82 -3.49 -4.76
#